data_AF-A0A090R2L0-F1
#
_entry.id   AF-A0A090R2L0-F1
#
_cell.length_a   1.000
_cell.length_b   1.000
_cell.length_c   1.000
_cell.angle_alpha   90.00
_cell.angle_beta   90.00
_cell.angle_gamma   90.00
#
_symmetry.space_group_name_H-M   'P 1'
#
loop_
_entity.id
_entity.type
_entity.pdbx_description
1 polymer ?
#
loop_
_entity_poly.entity_id
_entity_poly.type
_entity_poly.pdbx_seq_one_letter_code
_entity_poly.pdbx_strand_id
1 'polypeptide(L)'
;MIVWSIANQKGGVGKTTTTVTLAGLLSERNKRVLLVDTDPHASLSTYLNFDADALPASLFDLFQLTTINRESVRPLILPTAFNNIDIIPAHMSLATLDRVMGNRSGMGLILKKALHSLANDYDYVLIDCPPILGVMMVNALAASDRILIPVQTEFLAMKGWSA
;
A
#
# COMPACT_ATOMS: atom_id res chain seq x y z
N MET A 1 12.32 0.81 -10.57
CA MET A 1 11.39 0.57 -9.46
C MET A 1 11.03 -0.92 -9.39
N ILE A 2 11.00 -1.51 -8.19
CA ILE A 2 10.45 -2.87 -7.93
C ILE A 2 9.33 -2.75 -6.90
N VAL A 3 8.16 -3.33 -7.17
CA VAL A 3 6.96 -3.23 -6.32
C VAL A 3 6.73 -4.51 -5.53
N TRP A 4 6.70 -4.41 -4.20
CA TRP A 4 6.42 -5.54 -3.31
C TRP A 4 5.11 -5.30 -2.56
N SER A 5 4.18 -6.25 -2.63
CA SER A 5 3.04 -6.29 -1.73
C SER A 5 3.32 -7.18 -0.53
N ILE A 6 3.07 -6.67 0.67
CA ILE A 6 3.09 -7.45 1.91
C ILE A 6 1.64 -7.81 2.21
N ALA A 7 1.28 -9.08 1.96
CA ALA A 7 -0.11 -9.47 1.83
C ALA A 7 -0.43 -10.76 2.58
N ASN A 8 -1.51 -10.78 3.36
CA ASN A 8 -2.06 -11.95 4.05
C ASN A 8 -3.48 -11.64 4.56
N GLN A 9 -4.43 -12.53 4.28
CA GLN A 9 -5.83 -12.42 4.75
C GLN A 9 -5.98 -12.60 6.26
N LYS A 10 -5.00 -13.18 6.96
CA LYS A 10 -4.99 -13.21 8.43
C LYS A 10 -4.54 -11.84 8.96
N GLY A 11 -5.35 -11.26 9.86
CA GLY A 11 -4.97 -10.09 10.65
C GLY A 11 -3.86 -10.41 11.67
N GLY A 12 -3.06 -9.42 12.05
CA GLY A 12 -2.07 -9.58 13.13
C GLY A 12 -0.83 -10.43 12.81
N VAL A 13 -0.60 -10.80 11.55
CA VAL A 13 0.58 -11.62 11.16
C VAL A 13 1.87 -10.83 10.93
N GLY A 14 1.89 -9.53 11.25
CA GLY A 14 3.07 -8.67 11.10
C GLY A 14 3.27 -8.06 9.71
N LYS A 15 2.19 -7.83 8.94
CA LYS A 15 2.26 -7.15 7.61
C LYS A 15 2.88 -5.76 7.71
N THR A 16 2.24 -4.85 8.44
CA THR A 16 2.72 -3.48 8.67
C THR A 16 4.13 -3.45 9.26
N THR A 17 4.41 -4.29 10.26
CA THR A 17 5.74 -4.42 10.86
C THR A 17 6.81 -4.84 9.85
N THR A 18 6.49 -5.78 8.97
CA THR A 18 7.38 -6.21 7.90
C THR A 18 7.60 -5.08 6.90
N THR A 19 6.55 -4.38 6.51
CA THR A 19 6.61 -3.24 5.58
C THR A 19 7.55 -2.15 6.08
N VAL A 20 7.38 -1.67 7.32
CA VAL A 20 8.21 -0.59 7.89
C VAL A 20 9.65 -1.02 8.09
N THR A 21 9.87 -2.27 8.51
CA THR A 21 11.21 -2.84 8.73
C THR A 21 11.97 -2.94 7.41
N LEU A 22 11.32 -3.44 6.35
CA LEU A 22 11.92 -3.51 5.01
C LEU A 22 12.22 -2.12 4.45
N ALA A 23 11.33 -1.14 4.66
CA ALA A 23 11.57 0.23 4.23
C ALA A 23 12.81 0.83 4.89
N GLY A 24 12.96 0.67 6.20
CA GLY A 24 14.15 1.11 6.94
C GLY A 24 15.43 0.48 6.40
N LEU A 25 15.45 -0.86 6.26
CA LEU A 25 16.61 -1.59 5.73
C LEU A 25 16.96 -1.24 4.28
N LEU A 26 15.98 -0.84 3.46
CA LEU A 26 16.21 -0.38 2.10
C LEU A 26 16.75 1.07 2.10
N SER A 27 16.20 1.94 2.94
CA SER A 27 16.66 3.32 3.10
C SER A 27 18.12 3.37 3.61
N GLU A 28 18.50 2.54 4.58
CA GLU A 28 19.89 2.39 5.04
C GLU A 28 20.87 2.01 3.92
N ARG A 29 20.37 1.37 2.85
CA ARG A 29 21.12 1.04 1.64
C ARG A 29 20.98 2.09 0.55
N ASN A 30 20.63 3.32 0.93
CA ASN A 30 20.43 4.48 0.05
C ASN A 30 19.42 4.22 -1.08
N LYS A 31 18.35 3.47 -0.80
CA LYS A 31 17.26 3.28 -1.74
C LYS A 31 16.14 4.27 -1.47
N ARG A 32 15.58 4.83 -2.54
CA ARG A 32 14.36 5.66 -2.49
C ARG A 32 13.16 4.74 -2.40
N VAL A 33 12.44 4.80 -1.29
CA VAL A 33 11.33 3.90 -0.97
C VAL A 33 10.03 4.69 -0.90
N LEU A 34 9.02 4.22 -1.63
CA LEU A 34 7.65 4.67 -1.45
C LEU A 34 6.85 3.61 -0.69
N LEU A 35 6.24 4.02 0.40
CA LEU A 35 5.26 3.23 1.12
C LEU A 35 3.86 3.52 0.60
N VAL A 36 3.02 2.50 0.49
CA VAL A 36 1.60 2.66 0.14
C VAL A 36 0.78 1.91 1.18
N ASP A 37 0.02 2.65 1.98
CA ASP A 37 -0.95 2.07 2.90
C ASP A 37 -2.28 1.88 2.17
N THR A 38 -2.73 0.63 2.08
CA THR A 38 -3.98 0.28 1.41
C THR A 38 -5.05 -0.21 2.38
N ASP A 39 -4.75 -0.25 3.69
CA ASP A 39 -5.68 -0.67 4.72
C ASP A 39 -6.52 0.53 5.19
N PRO A 40 -7.87 0.50 5.12
CA PRO A 40 -8.70 1.57 5.65
C PRO A 40 -8.47 1.89 7.13
N HIS A 41 -7.91 0.96 7.91
CA HIS A 41 -7.53 1.19 9.30
C HIS A 41 -6.24 2.02 9.45
N ALA A 42 -5.56 2.32 8.35
CA ALA A 42 -4.40 3.21 8.27
C ALA A 42 -3.26 2.86 9.24
N SER A 43 -3.06 1.57 9.51
CA SER A 43 -2.09 1.11 10.52
C SER A 43 -0.66 1.51 10.17
N LEU A 44 -0.29 1.53 8.89
CA LEU A 44 1.02 1.98 8.44
C LEU A 44 1.15 3.50 8.57
N SER A 45 0.15 4.26 8.13
CA SER A 45 0.12 5.71 8.29
C SER A 45 0.28 6.12 9.76
N THR A 46 -0.50 5.51 10.67
CA THR A 46 -0.42 5.76 12.11
C THR A 46 0.93 5.36 12.70
N TYR A 47 1.51 4.22 12.26
CA TYR A 47 2.85 3.81 12.70
C TYR A 47 3.91 4.87 12.38
N LEU A 48 3.76 5.59 11.27
CA LEU A 48 4.65 6.68 10.85
C LEU A 48 4.24 8.05 11.38
N ASN A 49 3.34 8.09 12.38
CA ASN A 49 2.91 9.30 13.07
C ASN A 49 2.14 10.31 12.18
N PHE A 50 1.42 9.80 11.17
CA PHE A 50 0.43 10.59 10.44
C PHE A 50 -0.92 10.53 11.15
N ASP A 51 -1.51 11.70 11.38
CA ASP A 51 -2.87 11.86 11.91
C ASP A 51 -3.88 11.77 10.77
N ALA A 52 -4.80 10.80 10.86
CA ALA A 52 -5.82 10.54 9.84
C ALA A 52 -6.75 11.74 9.63
N ASP A 53 -7.03 12.54 10.66
CA ASP A 53 -7.93 13.68 10.59
C ASP A 53 -7.28 14.93 9.97
N ALA A 54 -5.94 14.94 9.88
CA ALA A 54 -5.15 16.06 9.36
C ALA A 54 -4.42 15.74 8.05
N LEU A 55 -4.77 14.62 7.39
CA LEU A 55 -4.15 14.24 6.12
C LEU A 55 -4.52 15.22 4.99
N PRO A 56 -3.54 15.85 4.32
CA PRO A 56 -3.82 16.72 3.18
C PRO A 56 -4.21 15.95 1.92
N ALA A 57 -3.82 14.67 1.83
CA ALA A 57 -4.12 13.76 0.73
C ALA A 57 -3.97 12.31 1.19
N SER A 58 -4.63 11.40 0.50
CA SER A 58 -4.62 9.96 0.79
C SER A 58 -4.69 9.11 -0.48
N LEU A 59 -4.49 7.80 -0.31
CA LEU A 59 -4.70 6.82 -1.37
C LEU A 59 -6.15 6.87 -1.89
N PHE A 60 -7.13 7.26 -1.09
CA PHE A 60 -8.52 7.37 -1.54
C PHE A 60 -8.66 8.37 -2.69
N ASP A 61 -7.93 9.49 -2.62
CA ASP A 61 -7.97 10.55 -3.63
C ASP A 61 -7.45 10.10 -4.99
N LEU A 62 -6.54 9.11 -5.01
CA LEU A 62 -6.07 8.48 -6.25
C LEU A 62 -7.24 7.90 -7.06
N PHE A 63 -8.22 7.30 -6.38
CA PHE A 63 -9.40 6.69 -7.01
C PHE A 63 -10.45 7.72 -7.44
N GLN A 64 -10.29 8.99 -7.06
CA GLN A 64 -11.12 10.11 -7.48
C GLN A 64 -10.52 10.86 -8.69
N LEU A 65 -9.25 10.62 -9.03
CA LEU A 65 -8.59 11.29 -10.15
C LEU A 65 -9.22 10.91 -11.49
N THR A 66 -9.43 11.91 -12.34
CA THR A 66 -9.89 11.71 -13.73
C THR A 66 -8.75 11.26 -14.65
N THR A 67 -7.52 11.70 -14.36
CA THR A 67 -6.31 11.37 -15.11
C THR A 67 -5.21 10.94 -14.16
N ILE A 68 -4.57 9.80 -14.47
CA ILE A 68 -3.45 9.26 -13.70
C ILE A 68 -2.16 9.54 -14.47
N ASN A 69 -1.39 10.52 -14.00
CA ASN A 69 -0.05 10.86 -14.49
C ASN A 69 0.84 11.26 -13.31
N ARG A 70 2.07 11.67 -13.57
CA ARG A 70 3.01 11.99 -12.49
C ARG A 70 2.58 13.24 -11.72
N GLU A 71 2.08 14.25 -12.42
CA GLU A 71 1.64 15.53 -11.87
C GLU A 71 0.43 15.37 -10.96
N SER A 72 -0.49 14.44 -11.27
CA SER A 72 -1.69 14.19 -10.48
C SER A 72 -1.46 13.26 -9.30
N VAL A 73 -0.49 12.34 -9.38
CA VAL A 73 -0.18 11.38 -8.31
C VAL A 73 0.78 11.97 -7.28
N ARG A 74 1.76 12.77 -7.70
CA ARG A 74 2.79 13.33 -6.80
C ARG A 74 2.22 14.11 -5.59
N PRO A 75 1.13 14.90 -5.71
CA PRO A 75 0.52 15.58 -4.56
C PRO A 75 -0.05 14.64 -3.48
N LEU A 76 -0.27 13.37 -3.81
CA LEU A 76 -0.76 12.36 -2.86
C LEU A 76 0.35 11.74 -2.01
N ILE A 77 1.61 12.05 -2.33
CA ILE A 77 2.78 11.52 -1.66
C ILE A 77 3.22 12.50 -0.57
N LEU A 78 3.32 12.00 0.65
CA LEU A 78 3.76 12.77 1.81
C LEU A 78 5.17 12.32 2.24
N PRO A 79 6.07 13.27 2.54
CA PRO A 79 7.37 12.93 3.09
C PRO A 79 7.21 12.41 4.52
N THR A 80 7.96 11.37 4.87
CA THR A 80 8.02 10.91 6.27
C THR A 80 9.13 11.63 7.04
N ALA A 81 9.22 11.40 8.35
CA ALA A 81 10.36 11.88 9.15
C ALA A 81 11.68 11.15 8.83
N PHE A 82 11.63 10.08 8.02
CA PHE A 82 12.78 9.25 7.68
C PHE A 82 13.29 9.58 6.29
N ASN A 83 14.61 9.77 6.17
CA ASN A 83 15.25 10.03 4.89
C ASN A 83 14.98 8.89 3.88
N ASN A 84 14.79 9.27 2.60
CA ASN A 84 14.54 8.36 1.48
C ASN A 84 13.26 7.51 1.60
N ILE A 85 12.35 7.83 2.53
CA ILE A 85 11.08 7.14 2.70
C ILE A 85 9.95 8.16 2.60
N ASP A 86 9.11 7.98 1.59
CA ASP A 86 7.86 8.71 1.44
C ASP A 86 6.66 7.76 1.58
N ILE A 87 5.46 8.29 1.74
CA ILE A 87 4.23 7.50 1.88
C ILE A 87 3.06 8.06 1.07
N ILE A 88 2.25 7.18 0.49
CA ILE A 88 0.85 7.46 0.15
C ILE A 88 0.00 6.87 1.29
N PRO A 89 -0.57 7.69 2.18
CA PRO A 89 -1.25 7.20 3.37
C PRO A 89 -2.66 6.71 3.04
N ALA A 90 -3.17 5.79 3.85
CA ALA A 90 -4.56 5.36 3.79
C ALA A 90 -5.48 6.31 4.56
N HIS A 91 -6.77 6.26 4.21
CA HIS A 91 -7.85 6.91 4.95
C HIS A 91 -9.04 5.95 5.06
N MET A 92 -9.87 6.09 6.09
CA MET A 92 -11.02 5.21 6.33
C MET A 92 -12.01 5.15 5.16
N SER A 93 -12.06 6.21 4.35
CA SER A 93 -12.86 6.28 3.11
C SER A 93 -12.55 5.17 2.11
N LEU A 94 -11.36 4.55 2.17
CA LEU A 94 -11.02 3.38 1.35
C LEU A 94 -12.02 2.22 1.53
N ALA A 95 -12.60 2.05 2.73
CA ALA A 95 -13.61 1.03 3.00
C ALA A 95 -14.87 1.18 2.13
N THR A 96 -15.13 2.37 1.61
CA THR A 96 -16.28 2.62 0.72
C THR A 96 -16.05 2.12 -0.70
N LEU A 97 -14.79 1.92 -1.11
CA LEU A 97 -14.43 1.59 -2.49
C LEU A 97 -14.94 0.20 -2.90
N ASP A 98 -14.96 -0.79 -2.01
CA ASP A 98 -15.51 -2.12 -2.33
C ASP A 98 -16.97 -2.06 -2.78
N ARG A 99 -17.78 -1.21 -2.11
CA ARG A 99 -19.18 -1.01 -2.45
C ARG A 99 -19.37 -0.24 -3.75
N VAL A 100 -18.55 0.79 -3.97
CA VAL A 100 -18.69 1.70 -5.14
C VAL A 100 -18.12 1.06 -6.41
N MET A 101 -17.09 0.22 -6.28
CA MET A 101 -16.25 -0.21 -7.40
C MET A 101 -16.46 -1.65 -7.86
N GLY A 102 -17.25 -2.47 -7.15
CA GLY A 102 -17.48 -3.88 -7.49
C GLY A 102 -17.98 -4.16 -8.92
N ASN A 103 -18.53 -3.15 -9.61
CA ASN A 103 -19.11 -3.29 -10.95
C ASN A 103 -18.36 -2.51 -12.07
N ARG A 104 -17.20 -1.88 -11.81
CA ARG A 104 -16.48 -1.07 -12.81
C ARG A 104 -15.25 -1.78 -13.37
N SER A 105 -15.26 -2.08 -14.67
CA SER A 105 -14.14 -2.68 -15.39
C SER A 105 -12.88 -1.79 -15.37
N GLY A 106 -11.71 -2.41 -15.21
CA GLY A 106 -10.40 -1.73 -15.28
C GLY A 106 -9.90 -1.07 -13.99
N MET A 107 -10.71 -1.08 -12.92
CA MET A 107 -10.39 -0.43 -11.64
C MET A 107 -9.41 -1.21 -10.76
N GLY A 108 -9.16 -2.48 -11.05
CA GLY A 108 -8.11 -3.29 -10.40
C GLY A 108 -6.67 -2.88 -10.80
N LEU A 109 -6.51 -1.93 -11.72
CA LEU A 109 -5.21 -1.50 -12.26
C LEU A 109 -4.87 -0.05 -11.92
N ILE A 110 -5.65 0.63 -11.08
CA ILE A 110 -5.45 2.05 -10.76
C ILE A 110 -4.11 2.25 -10.08
N LEU A 111 -3.83 1.46 -9.04
CA LEU A 111 -2.57 1.57 -8.32
C LEU A 111 -1.39 1.27 -9.23
N LYS A 112 -1.50 0.27 -10.12
CA LYS A 112 -0.48 -0.06 -11.12
C LYS A 112 -0.16 1.13 -12.04
N LYS A 113 -1.18 1.80 -12.56
CA LYS A 113 -1.02 2.99 -13.42
C LYS A 113 -0.35 4.14 -12.66
N ALA A 114 -0.74 4.35 -11.40
CA ALA A 114 -0.18 5.38 -10.55
C ALA A 114 1.31 5.13 -10.26
N LEU A 115 1.66 3.92 -9.85
CA LEU A 115 3.06 3.56 -9.58
C LEU A 115 3.92 3.62 -10.85
N HIS A 116 3.37 3.25 -12.01
CA HIS A 116 4.08 3.36 -13.28
C HIS A 116 4.46 4.81 -13.62
N SER A 117 3.62 5.80 -13.27
CA SER A 117 3.97 7.22 -13.50
C SER A 117 5.10 7.72 -12.59
N LEU A 118 5.42 6.99 -11.52
CA LEU A 118 6.46 7.28 -10.54
C LEU A 118 7.74 6.44 -10.72
N ALA A 119 7.84 5.64 -11.80
CA ALA A 119 8.88 4.61 -11.94
C ALA A 119 10.33 5.14 -11.86
N ASN A 120 10.56 6.42 -12.16
CA ASN A 120 11.86 7.08 -12.09
C ASN A 120 12.17 7.73 -10.73
N ASP A 121 11.14 7.93 -9.89
CA ASP A 121 11.25 8.66 -8.62
C ASP A 121 11.66 7.73 -7.47
N TYR A 122 11.33 6.43 -7.56
CA TYR A 122 11.58 5.43 -6.52
C TYR A 122 12.29 4.18 -7.02
N ASP A 123 13.14 3.62 -6.18
CA ASP A 123 13.80 2.34 -6.43
C ASP A 123 12.89 1.17 -6.00
N TYR A 124 12.15 1.36 -4.90
CA TYR A 124 11.23 0.37 -4.34
C TYR A 124 9.88 0.99 -3.97
N VAL A 125 8.82 0.20 -4.14
CA VAL A 125 7.49 0.49 -3.58
C VAL A 125 7.11 -0.69 -2.69
N LEU A 126 6.72 -0.41 -1.44
CA LEU A 126 6.19 -1.41 -0.53
C LEU A 126 4.72 -1.11 -0.23
N ILE A 127 3.84 -2.06 -0.55
CA ILE A 127 2.40 -1.93 -0.40
C ILE A 127 1.97 -2.76 0.82
N ASP A 128 1.49 -2.09 1.87
CA ASP A 128 0.90 -2.74 3.04
C ASP A 128 -0.58 -3.05 2.75
N CYS A 129 -0.89 -4.35 2.67
CA CYS A 129 -2.21 -4.80 2.21
C CYS A 129 -3.17 -5.03 3.39
N PRO A 130 -4.48 -4.77 3.22
CA PRO A 130 -5.48 -5.09 4.23
C PRO A 130 -5.59 -6.61 4.45
N PRO A 131 -6.13 -7.06 5.61
CA PRO A 131 -6.42 -8.47 5.87
C PRO A 131 -7.67 -8.98 5.14
N ILE A 132 -8.21 -8.26 4.16
CA ILE A 132 -9.47 -8.59 3.47
C ILE A 132 -9.23 -8.68 1.97
N LEU A 133 -9.81 -9.69 1.33
CA LEU A 133 -9.81 -9.81 -0.13
C LEU A 133 -10.87 -8.85 -0.71
N GLY A 134 -10.43 -7.64 -1.08
CA GLY A 134 -11.25 -6.60 -1.71
C GLY A 134 -10.52 -5.86 -2.84
N VAL A 135 -11.08 -4.74 -3.28
CA VAL A 135 -10.56 -3.91 -4.38
C VAL A 135 -9.13 -3.43 -4.11
N MET A 136 -8.81 -3.12 -2.84
CA MET A 136 -7.45 -2.72 -2.45
C MET A 136 -6.45 -3.86 -2.60
N MET A 137 -6.79 -5.06 -2.12
CA MET A 137 -5.96 -6.25 -2.27
C MET A 137 -5.74 -6.58 -3.76
N VAL A 138 -6.79 -6.51 -4.59
CA VAL A 138 -6.66 -6.73 -6.04
C VAL A 138 -5.73 -5.71 -6.69
N ASN A 139 -5.86 -4.42 -6.35
CA ASN A 139 -4.99 -3.37 -6.87
C ASN A 139 -3.53 -3.58 -6.46
N ALA A 140 -3.29 -3.93 -5.18
CA ALA A 140 -1.97 -4.21 -4.65
C ALA A 140 -1.29 -5.38 -5.40
N LEU A 141 -2.01 -6.49 -5.56
CA LEU A 141 -1.51 -7.67 -6.28
C LEU A 141 -1.26 -7.39 -7.76
N ALA A 142 -2.15 -6.66 -8.44
CA ALA A 142 -2.00 -6.36 -9.86
C ALA A 142 -0.83 -5.40 -10.15
N ALA A 143 -0.47 -4.57 -9.18
CA ALA A 143 0.66 -3.64 -9.26
C ALA A 143 2.01 -4.27 -8.86
N SER A 144 2.00 -5.44 -8.22
CA SER A 144 3.19 -6.05 -7.62
C SER A 144 4.06 -6.83 -8.60
N ASP A 145 5.37 -6.67 -8.46
CA ASP A 145 6.38 -7.56 -9.06
C ASP A 145 6.67 -8.76 -8.14
N ARG A 146 6.51 -8.58 -6.82
CA ARG A 146 6.71 -9.61 -5.80
C ARG A 146 5.65 -9.53 -4.73
N ILE A 147 5.30 -10.68 -4.16
CA ILE A 147 4.37 -10.78 -3.04
C ILE A 147 5.12 -11.44 -1.89
N LEU A 148 5.18 -10.75 -0.76
CA LEU A 148 5.69 -11.28 0.50
C LEU A 148 4.49 -11.61 1.40
N ILE A 149 4.45 -12.84 1.92
CA ILE A 149 3.35 -13.30 2.76
C ILE A 149 3.89 -13.62 4.15
N PRO A 150 3.80 -12.68 5.12
CA PRO A 150 4.18 -12.94 6.49
C PRO A 150 3.25 -13.99 7.10
N VAL A 151 3.81 -15.00 7.76
CA VAL A 151 3.04 -16.06 8.41
C VAL A 151 3.43 -16.13 9.87
N GLN A 152 2.44 -16.00 10.75
CA GLN A 152 2.64 -16.24 12.18
C GLN A 152 2.74 -17.75 12.41
N THR A 153 3.79 -18.22 13.09
CA THR A 153 4.05 -19.63 13.34
C THR A 153 3.21 -20.17 14.51
N GLU A 154 1.90 -20.21 14.33
CA GLU A 154 0.94 -20.83 15.23
C GLU A 154 0.27 -22.03 14.56
N PHE A 155 -0.16 -23.03 15.35
CA PHE A 155 -0.70 -24.31 14.87
C PHE A 155 -1.79 -24.18 13.78
N LEU A 156 -2.64 -23.15 13.85
CA LEU A 156 -3.74 -22.95 12.90
C LEU A 156 -3.36 -22.16 11.62
N ALA A 157 -2.18 -21.53 11.56
CA ALA A 157 -1.79 -20.66 10.45
C ALA A 157 -1.54 -21.41 9.14
N MET A 158 -1.20 -22.71 9.22
CA MET A 158 -0.98 -23.56 8.04
C MET A 158 -2.29 -24.01 7.36
N LYS A 159 -3.44 -23.99 8.05
CA LYS A 159 -4.72 -24.45 7.49
C LYS A 159 -5.28 -23.55 6.38
N GLY A 160 -4.92 -22.27 6.37
CA GLY A 160 -5.37 -21.30 5.34
C GLY A 160 -4.68 -21.46 3.97
N TRP A 161 -3.67 -22.34 3.87
CA TRP A 161 -2.89 -22.58 2.65
C TRP A 161 -3.16 -23.94 2.02
N SER A 162 -4.02 -24.76 2.64
CA SER A 162 -4.31 -26.15 2.25
C SER A 162 -5.73 -26.33 1.69
N ALA A 163 -6.32 -25.28 1.11
CA ALA A 163 -7.63 -25.33 0.44
C ALA A 163 -7.52 -24.78 -0.98
#